data_AF-A0A150QD53-F1
#
_entry.id   AF-A0A150QD53-F1
#
_cell.length_a   1.000
_cell.length_b   1.000
_cell.length_c   1.000
_cell.angle_alpha   90.00
_cell.angle_beta   90.00
_cell.angle_gamma   90.00
#
_symmetry.space_group_name_H-M   'P 1'
#
loop_
_entity.id
_entity.type
_entity.pdbx_description
1 polymer ?
#
loop_
_entity_poly.entity_id
_entity_poly.type
_entity_poly.pdbx_seq_one_letter_code
_entity_poly.pdbx_strand_id
1 'polypeptide(L)'
;MAGSLIVVVVAALAALVPGGAAEAADEAPASDEAPSNVSTDIAVGVRLEAVADVKVARAELARGATVSVARLIERQGRVTAVDVELADGHIARVAMATVRASFRVLSE
;
A
#
# COMPACT_ATOMS: atom_id res chain seq x y z
N MET A 1 6.52 67.94 -17.14
CA MET A 1 7.86 68.12 -17.74
C MET A 1 8.77 67.09 -17.12
N ALA A 2 9.46 66.32 -17.96
CA ALA A 2 10.52 65.38 -17.60
C ALA A 2 10.05 64.20 -16.72
N GLY A 3 10.48 62.97 -16.97
CA GLY A 3 11.57 62.54 -17.83
C GLY A 3 11.97 61.18 -17.29
N SER A 4 11.72 60.18 -18.11
CA SER A 4 12.08 58.78 -17.90
C SER A 4 13.55 58.64 -17.51
N LEU A 5 13.88 57.71 -16.59
CA LEU A 5 15.14 56.98 -16.70
C LEU A 5 14.94 55.52 -16.34
N ILE A 6 15.09 54.75 -17.40
CA ILE A 6 15.04 53.31 -17.55
C ILE A 6 16.30 52.71 -16.93
N VAL A 7 16.17 51.66 -16.13
CA VAL A 7 17.22 50.66 -15.94
C VAL A 7 16.63 49.30 -16.27
N VAL A 8 17.00 48.81 -17.45
CA VAL A 8 16.81 47.44 -17.89
C VAL A 8 17.92 46.60 -17.27
N VAL A 9 17.56 45.62 -16.45
CA VAL A 9 18.41 44.46 -16.18
C VAL A 9 17.71 43.26 -16.79
N VAL A 10 18.27 42.79 -17.90
CA VAL A 10 17.95 41.48 -18.48
C VAL A 10 18.91 40.46 -17.87
N ALA A 11 18.35 39.49 -17.15
CA ALA A 11 18.86 38.14 -17.04
C ALA A 11 17.61 37.26 -16.84
N ALA A 12 17.11 36.60 -17.89
CA ALA A 12 17.52 35.25 -18.30
C ALA A 12 17.44 34.26 -17.13
N LEU A 13 16.75 33.12 -17.16
CA LEU A 13 16.04 32.39 -18.19
C LEU A 13 15.48 31.18 -17.41
N ALA A 14 14.18 30.91 -17.43
CA ALA A 14 13.61 29.56 -17.37
C ALA A 14 12.09 29.67 -17.38
N ALA A 15 11.53 29.24 -18.49
CA ALA A 15 10.12 29.00 -18.64
C ALA A 15 9.67 27.87 -17.69
N LEU A 16 8.53 28.05 -17.02
CA LEU A 16 7.40 27.14 -17.23
C LEU A 16 6.08 27.80 -16.81
N VAL A 17 5.08 27.47 -17.61
CA VAL A 17 3.72 28.03 -17.75
C VAL A 17 2.86 27.88 -16.49
N PRO A 18 1.86 28.77 -16.31
CA PRO A 18 1.12 28.94 -15.08
C PRO A 18 -0.17 28.11 -15.05
N GLY A 19 -0.79 28.10 -13.88
CA GLY A 19 -2.25 28.15 -13.80
C GLY A 19 -2.87 26.95 -13.12
N GLY A 20 -3.76 27.25 -12.18
CA GLY A 20 -4.71 26.28 -11.64
C GLY A 20 -4.62 26.12 -10.14
N ALA A 21 -4.95 27.19 -9.41
CA ALA A 21 -5.55 27.00 -8.10
C ALA A 21 -6.88 26.27 -8.25
N ALA A 22 -7.18 25.41 -7.28
CA ALA A 22 -8.45 24.76 -7.02
C ALA A 22 -8.93 23.75 -8.08
N GLU A 23 -8.67 22.47 -7.82
CA GLU A 23 -9.69 21.48 -7.47
C GLU A 23 -8.96 20.26 -6.90
N ALA A 24 -9.10 20.03 -5.59
CA ALA A 24 -8.67 18.80 -4.94
C ALA A 24 -9.64 17.69 -5.36
N ALA A 25 -9.40 17.14 -6.53
CA ALA A 25 -10.03 15.94 -7.05
C ALA A 25 -8.91 15.04 -7.62
N ASP A 26 -8.01 14.58 -6.74
CA ASP A 26 -7.16 13.42 -7.06
C ASP A 26 -7.82 12.18 -6.49
N GLU A 27 -8.99 11.87 -7.04
CA GLU A 27 -9.53 10.53 -7.05
C GLU A 27 -8.85 9.83 -8.24
N ALA A 28 -7.62 9.34 -8.02
CA ALA A 28 -6.98 8.40 -8.91
C ALA A 28 -7.39 6.99 -8.48
N PRO A 29 -8.28 6.31 -9.23
CA PRO A 29 -8.65 4.93 -8.94
C PRO A 29 -7.47 4.05 -9.37
N ALA A 30 -6.72 3.54 -8.39
CA ALA A 30 -5.81 2.42 -8.64
C ALA A 30 -6.64 1.15 -8.89
N SER A 31 -7.22 1.07 -10.09
CA SER A 31 -7.65 -0.18 -10.70
C SER A 31 -6.48 -0.69 -11.51
N ASP A 32 -5.72 -1.64 -10.98
CA ASP A 32 -5.46 -2.94 -11.63
C ASP A 32 -4.50 -3.75 -10.76
N GLU A 33 -5.08 -4.63 -9.95
CA GLU A 33 -4.64 -6.01 -9.75
C GLU A 33 -5.55 -6.55 -8.65
N ALA A 34 -6.66 -7.17 -9.06
CA ALA A 34 -7.29 -8.13 -8.19
C ALA A 34 -6.29 -9.27 -8.01
N PRO A 35 -5.78 -9.58 -6.80
CA PRO A 35 -5.06 -10.83 -6.59
C PRO A 35 -6.10 -11.95 -6.53
N SER A 36 -6.73 -12.21 -7.66
CA SER A 36 -7.63 -13.31 -7.92
C SER A 36 -6.79 -14.58 -8.05
N ASN A 37 -6.26 -15.07 -6.93
CA ASN A 37 -5.87 -16.47 -6.69
C ASN A 37 -5.29 -16.72 -5.28
N VAL A 38 -5.07 -15.68 -4.47
CA VAL A 38 -4.52 -15.79 -3.11
C VAL A 38 -5.34 -16.72 -2.20
N SER A 39 -6.65 -16.91 -2.47
CA SER A 39 -7.47 -17.78 -1.62
C SER A 39 -7.18 -19.28 -1.75
N THR A 40 -6.59 -19.73 -2.85
CA THR A 40 -6.27 -21.15 -3.06
C THR A 40 -4.84 -21.47 -2.61
N ASP A 41 -3.92 -20.49 -2.67
CA ASP A 41 -2.50 -20.68 -2.37
C ASP A 41 -2.10 -20.41 -0.90
N ILE A 42 -3.02 -19.91 -0.06
CA ILE A 42 -2.71 -19.71 1.37
C ILE A 42 -2.89 -21.02 2.13
N ALA A 43 -1.76 -21.61 2.50
CA ALA A 43 -1.67 -22.76 3.41
C ALA A 43 -0.81 -22.42 4.65
N VAL A 44 -0.88 -23.27 5.67
CA VAL A 44 0.05 -23.19 6.81
C VAL A 44 1.48 -23.43 6.31
N GLY A 45 2.44 -22.63 6.79
CA GLY A 45 3.84 -22.68 6.37
C GLY A 45 4.18 -21.76 5.19
N VAL A 46 3.17 -21.20 4.51
CA VAL A 46 3.38 -20.21 3.44
C VAL A 46 3.85 -18.89 4.03
N ARG A 47 4.73 -18.20 3.31
CA ARG A 47 5.14 -16.82 3.64
C ARG A 47 4.29 -15.81 2.89
N LEU A 48 3.90 -14.77 3.59
CA LEU A 48 3.18 -13.63 3.04
C LEU A 48 4.06 -12.39 3.15
N GLU A 49 4.04 -11.57 2.12
CA GLU A 49 4.69 -10.26 2.14
C GLU A 49 3.63 -9.16 2.06
N ALA A 50 3.71 -8.19 2.97
CA ALA A 50 2.85 -7.03 2.98
C ALA A 50 3.15 -6.13 1.76
N VAL A 51 2.17 -5.87 0.89
CA VAL A 51 2.34 -4.97 -0.27
C VAL A 51 2.04 -3.51 0.06
N ALA A 52 1.53 -3.24 1.26
CA ALA A 52 1.26 -1.93 1.83
C ALA A 52 1.44 -2.00 3.35
N ASP A 53 1.37 -0.86 4.03
CA ASP A 53 1.37 -0.85 5.49
C ASP A 53 0.05 -1.46 6.01
N VAL A 54 0.15 -2.48 6.85
CA VAL A 54 -1.01 -3.25 7.34
C VAL A 54 -1.07 -3.19 8.85
N LYS A 55 -2.18 -2.69 9.39
CA LYS A 55 -2.47 -2.79 10.82
C LYS A 55 -3.05 -4.16 11.13
N VAL A 56 -2.35 -4.91 11.97
CA VAL A 56 -2.76 -6.26 12.39
C VAL A 56 -2.78 -6.34 13.91
N ALA A 57 -3.96 -6.50 14.49
CA ALA A 57 -4.17 -6.51 15.93
C ALA A 57 -3.53 -5.29 16.64
N ARG A 58 -2.40 -5.48 17.33
CA ARG A 58 -1.66 -4.44 18.06
C ARG A 58 -0.35 -4.03 17.36
N ALA A 59 -0.08 -4.56 16.18
CA ALA A 59 1.12 -4.32 15.41
C ALA A 59 0.79 -3.64 14.08
N GLU A 60 1.80 -2.99 13.51
CA GLU A 60 1.77 -2.43 12.17
C GLU A 60 2.90 -3.07 11.37
N LEU A 61 2.54 -3.74 10.28
CA LEU A 61 3.46 -4.35 9.34
C LEU A 61 3.76 -3.33 8.25
N ALA A 62 5.03 -2.93 8.13
CA ALA A 62 5.44 -2.06 7.04
C ALA A 62 5.34 -2.79 5.69
N ARG A 63 5.18 -2.04 4.60
CA ARG A 63 5.36 -2.60 3.24
C ARG A 63 6.69 -3.36 3.13
N GLY A 64 6.64 -4.55 2.54
CA GLY A 64 7.76 -5.47 2.39
C GLY A 64 8.00 -6.37 3.61
N ALA A 65 7.28 -6.18 4.71
CA ALA A 65 7.38 -7.07 5.86
C ALA A 65 6.89 -8.47 5.50
N THR A 66 7.65 -9.48 5.91
CA THR A 66 7.32 -10.89 5.71
C THR A 66 6.78 -11.50 6.99
N VAL A 67 5.72 -12.30 6.86
CA VAL A 67 5.08 -13.04 7.94
C VAL A 67 4.80 -14.48 7.49
N SER A 68 4.79 -15.41 8.44
CA SER A 68 4.54 -16.82 8.15
C SER A 68 3.14 -17.21 8.57
N VAL A 69 2.40 -17.95 7.75
CA VAL A 69 1.06 -18.42 8.11
C VAL A 69 1.19 -19.58 9.10
N ALA A 70 0.75 -19.35 10.34
CA ALA A 70 0.81 -20.34 11.41
C ALA A 70 -0.46 -21.21 11.48
N ARG A 71 -1.63 -20.64 11.15
CA ARG A 71 -2.92 -21.37 11.20
C ARG A 71 -3.97 -20.74 10.29
N LEU A 72 -4.80 -21.58 9.67
CA LEU A 72 -6.02 -21.16 8.95
C LEU A 72 -7.23 -21.21 9.89
N ILE A 73 -8.08 -20.18 9.85
CA ILE A 73 -9.30 -20.10 10.65
C ILE A 73 -10.52 -20.28 9.75
N GLU A 74 -11.16 -21.43 9.89
CA GLU A 74 -12.33 -21.79 9.10
C GLU A 74 -13.65 -21.56 9.85
N ARG A 75 -14.66 -21.12 9.11
CA ARG A 75 -16.03 -20.99 9.58
C ARG A 75 -16.96 -21.49 8.48
N GLN A 76 -17.82 -22.45 8.80
CA GLN A 76 -18.78 -23.05 7.84
C GLN A 76 -18.09 -23.58 6.56
N GLY A 77 -16.92 -24.22 6.70
CA GLY A 77 -16.17 -24.78 5.57
C GLY A 77 -15.45 -23.76 4.69
N ARG A 78 -15.31 -22.51 5.14
CA ARG A 78 -14.56 -21.45 4.44
C ARG A 78 -13.52 -20.83 5.36
N VAL A 79 -12.31 -20.60 4.84
CA VAL A 79 -11.28 -19.81 5.54
C VAL A 79 -11.75 -18.35 5.64
N THR A 80 -11.87 -17.87 6.88
CA THR A 80 -12.33 -16.52 7.21
C THR A 80 -11.20 -15.62 7.70
N ALA A 81 -10.16 -16.20 8.29
CA ALA A 81 -8.99 -15.50 8.78
C ALA A 81 -7.77 -16.43 8.76
N VAL A 82 -6.59 -15.85 8.93
CA VAL A 82 -5.33 -16.56 9.15
C VAL A 82 -4.61 -15.96 10.34
N ASP A 83 -4.06 -16.84 11.16
CA ASP A 83 -3.12 -16.45 12.19
C ASP A 83 -1.73 -16.48 11.56
N VAL A 84 -1.06 -15.33 11.55
CA VAL A 84 0.29 -15.17 11.02
C VAL A 84 1.27 -14.94 12.17
N GLU A 85 2.43 -15.56 12.08
CA GLU A 85 3.56 -15.32 12.96
C GLU A 85 4.38 -14.16 12.40
N LEU A 86 4.57 -13.15 13.24
CA LEU A 86 5.38 -11.98 12.96
C LEU A 86 6.85 -12.27 13.30
N ALA A 87 7.75 -11.45 12.76
CA ALA A 87 9.19 -11.57 13.01
C ALA A 87 9.58 -11.41 14.51
N ASP A 88 8.69 -10.85 15.33
CA ASP A 88 8.86 -10.73 16.78
C ASP A 88 8.39 -11.97 17.57
N GLY A 89 7.96 -13.03 16.87
CA GLY A 89 7.43 -14.27 17.46
C GLY A 89 5.99 -14.17 17.96
N HIS A 90 5.30 -13.04 17.74
CA HIS A 90 3.89 -12.90 18.10
C HIS A 90 2.99 -13.43 16.98
N ILE A 91 1.86 -14.00 17.37
CA ILE A 91 0.83 -14.41 16.42
C ILE A 91 -0.25 -13.34 16.36
N ALA A 92 -0.51 -12.81 15.16
CA ALA A 92 -1.60 -11.90 14.92
C ALA A 92 -2.62 -12.51 13.94
N ARG A 93 -3.90 -12.28 14.23
CA ARG A 93 -5.00 -12.72 13.36
C ARG A 93 -5.29 -11.67 12.31
N VAL A 94 -5.28 -12.09 11.06
CA VAL A 94 -5.62 -11.25 9.89
C VAL A 94 -6.87 -11.81 9.23
N ALA A 95 -7.86 -10.96 8.94
CA ALA A 95 -9.04 -11.36 8.19
C ALA A 95 -8.64 -11.72 6.74
N MET A 96 -9.24 -12.76 6.17
CA MET A 96 -8.92 -13.21 4.81
C MET A 96 -9.18 -12.14 3.74
N ALA A 97 -10.07 -11.17 4.01
CA ALA A 97 -10.27 -10.00 3.16
C ALA A 97 -9.02 -9.10 3.14
N THR A 98 -8.47 -8.77 4.30
CA THR A 98 -7.23 -7.99 4.44
C THR A 98 -6.04 -8.74 3.86
N VAL A 99 -5.96 -10.06 4.06
CA VAL A 99 -4.88 -10.88 3.50
C VAL A 99 -4.84 -10.75 1.98
N ARG A 100 -6.00 -10.92 1.34
CA ARG A 100 -6.12 -10.75 -0.11
C ARG A 100 -5.80 -9.33 -0.58
N ALA A 101 -6.21 -8.32 0.16
CA ALA A 101 -6.03 -6.93 -0.27
C ALA A 101 -4.61 -6.39 -0.03
N SER A 102 -3.91 -6.91 0.96
CA SER A 102 -2.70 -6.26 1.49
C SER A 102 -1.48 -7.18 1.55
N PHE A 103 -1.61 -8.44 1.15
CA PHE A 103 -0.49 -9.38 1.13
C PHE A 103 -0.41 -10.12 -0.19
N ARG A 104 0.82 -10.41 -0.60
CA ARG A 104 1.13 -11.37 -1.65
C ARG A 104 1.71 -12.65 -1.06
N VAL A 105 1.42 -13.78 -1.70
CA VAL A 105 2.01 -15.06 -1.35
C VAL A 105 3.44 -15.12 -1.91
N LEU A 106 4.40 -15.42 -1.04
CA LEU A 106 5.74 -15.81 -1.44
C LEU A 106 5.75 -17.33 -1.51
N SER A 107 5.63 -17.87 -2.72
CA SER A 107 5.89 -19.29 -2.97
C SER A 107 7.35 -19.60 -2.69
N GLU A 108 7.63 -20.70 -1.98
CA GLU A 108 8.96 -21.30 -1.91
C GLU A 108 9.21 -22.24 -3.09
#